data_AF-A0A1C0TRW7-F1
#
_entry.id   AF-A0A1C0TRW7-F1
#
_cell.length_a   1.000
_cell.length_b   1.000
_cell.length_c   1.000
_cell.angle_alpha   90.00
_cell.angle_beta   90.00
_cell.angle_gamma   90.00
#
_symmetry.space_group_name_H-M   'P 1'
#
loop_
_entity.id
_entity.type
_entity.pdbx_description
1 polymer ?
#
loop_
_entity_poly.entity_id
_entity_poly.type
_entity_poly.pdbx_seq_one_letter_code
_entity_poly.pdbx_strand_id
1 'polypeptide(L)'
;MYQIQIERDHIGLLFIDNKLVKELPAGKYGVWQFGREIELKTFDSKKVSAEAAKEIYQKNTAMQSITHQKLGAEEVGLLYVNDILKGIVPPAEHVYLWKEAGNIHLERVDISEDYYVKQSTFTQVSNAGLNSATKLFTPAGAACQPIIDVAIESEHIGLLYVNNQLQQELAPGRYGIWQFNRDIEVKIFDLRTQMTEVSGQEILSKDRVSLRINLSASFRITNAVQAASSVEDVDSFAYNALQLALREAVGTQNLDDLLLDKLYINETVKELVSEQLAEIGVQLISVGMKDIILPGEMRAILNQVVEAQKAAEANVIKRREETAATRSLHNTAKVMENNPTLMRLKELEALEKVADKIESLTVYGGLEGLMNNVVNLGQKQGGQHV
;
A
#
# COMPACT_ATOMS: atom_id res chain seq x y z
N MET A 1 -67.22 -34.08 -20.43
CA MET A 1 -66.73 -32.73 -20.77
C MET A 1 -65.96 -32.23 -19.57
N TYR A 2 -64.64 -32.10 -19.70
CA TYR A 2 -63.76 -31.63 -18.63
C TYR A 2 -63.64 -30.11 -18.74
N GLN A 3 -63.87 -29.39 -17.63
CA GLN A 3 -63.70 -27.94 -17.61
C GLN A 3 -62.29 -27.61 -17.12
N ILE A 4 -61.53 -26.94 -17.98
CA ILE A 4 -60.19 -26.46 -17.69
C ILE A 4 -60.30 -24.96 -17.42
N GLN A 5 -59.83 -24.53 -16.25
CA GLN A 5 -59.74 -23.11 -15.90
C GLN A 5 -58.27 -22.72 -15.86
N ILE A 6 -57.92 -21.73 -16.67
CA ILE A 6 -56.57 -21.16 -16.72
C ILE A 6 -56.65 -19.77 -16.10
N GLU A 7 -55.79 -19.53 -15.12
CA GLU A 7 -55.74 -18.26 -14.40
C GLU A 7 -55.30 -17.11 -15.30
N ARG A 8 -55.66 -15.86 -14.93
CA ARG A 8 -55.41 -14.65 -15.74
C ARG A 8 -53.96 -14.42 -16.12
N ASP A 9 -53.03 -14.91 -15.30
CA ASP A 9 -51.59 -14.73 -15.48
C ASP A 9 -50.90 -16.01 -15.95
N HIS A 10 -51.64 -16.99 -16.48
CA HIS A 10 -51.10 -18.27 -16.91
C HIS A 10 -51.49 -18.59 -18.36
N ILE A 11 -50.59 -19.27 -19.07
CA ILE A 11 -50.87 -19.89 -20.36
C ILE A 11 -50.99 -21.39 -20.14
N GLY A 12 -52.11 -21.98 -20.60
CA GLY A 12 -52.30 -23.42 -20.56
C GLY A 12 -51.91 -24.06 -21.89
N LEU A 13 -51.05 -25.06 -21.82
CA LEU A 13 -50.70 -25.91 -22.96
C LEU A 13 -51.46 -27.22 -22.87
N LEU A 14 -52.31 -27.47 -23.87
CA LEU A 14 -53.10 -28.70 -23.94
C LEU A 14 -52.38 -29.74 -24.79
N PHE A 15 -51.93 -30.81 -24.14
CA PHE A 15 -51.39 -32.00 -24.78
C PHE A 15 -52.45 -33.09 -24.87
N ILE A 16 -52.56 -33.74 -26.02
CA ILE A 16 -53.38 -34.93 -26.23
C ILE A 16 -52.47 -36.01 -26.81
N ASP A 17 -52.43 -37.18 -26.15
CA ASP A 17 -51.54 -38.30 -26.51
C ASP A 17 -50.07 -37.85 -26.68
N ASN A 18 -49.61 -37.02 -25.72
CA ASN A 18 -48.26 -36.45 -25.66
C ASN A 18 -47.88 -35.52 -26.83
N LYS A 19 -48.85 -35.07 -27.64
CA LYS A 19 -48.67 -34.05 -28.69
C LYS A 19 -49.39 -32.78 -28.30
N LEU A 20 -48.74 -31.63 -28.47
CA LEU A 20 -49.38 -30.34 -28.21
C LEU A 20 -50.45 -30.10 -29.28
N VAL A 21 -51.69 -29.91 -28.84
CA VAL A 21 -52.83 -29.68 -29.74
C VAL A 21 -53.22 -28.22 -29.77
N LYS A 22 -53.15 -27.52 -28.62
CA LYS A 22 -53.63 -26.14 -28.54
C LYS A 22 -52.99 -25.34 -27.42
N GLU A 23 -52.66 -24.08 -27.72
CA GLU A 23 -52.38 -23.03 -26.75
C GLU A 23 -53.71 -22.43 -26.25
N LEU A 24 -53.89 -22.37 -24.95
CA LEU A 24 -55.07 -21.82 -24.32
C LEU A 24 -54.66 -20.59 -23.50
N PRO A 25 -55.00 -19.37 -23.96
CA PRO A 25 -54.80 -18.16 -23.17
C PRO A 25 -55.72 -18.17 -21.95
N ALA A 26 -55.53 -17.27 -20.98
CA ALA A 26 -56.33 -17.24 -19.77
C ALA A 26 -57.85 -17.27 -20.04
N GLY A 27 -58.56 -18.22 -19.41
CA GLY A 27 -59.97 -18.45 -19.70
C GLY A 27 -60.51 -19.80 -19.21
N LYS A 28 -61.81 -20.02 -19.42
CA LYS A 28 -62.48 -21.30 -19.14
C LYS A 28 -62.72 -22.04 -20.45
N TYR A 29 -62.22 -23.28 -20.54
CA TYR A 29 -62.32 -24.12 -21.72
C TYR A 29 -63.00 -25.44 -21.40
N GLY A 30 -63.90 -25.88 -22.28
CA GLY A 30 -64.50 -27.21 -22.22
C GLY A 30 -63.78 -28.14 -23.18
N VAL A 31 -63.16 -29.21 -22.66
CA VAL A 31 -62.48 -30.23 -23.47
C VAL A 31 -63.25 -31.54 -23.39
N TRP A 32 -63.40 -32.21 -24.53
CA TRP A 32 -64.06 -33.51 -24.60
C TRP A 32 -63.02 -34.63 -24.62
N GLN A 33 -62.99 -35.44 -23.55
CA GLN A 33 -62.06 -36.55 -23.39
C GLN A 33 -62.67 -37.84 -23.98
N PHE A 34 -62.36 -38.14 -25.24
CA PHE A 34 -62.80 -39.35 -25.92
C PHE A 34 -61.69 -40.43 -25.90
N GLY A 35 -61.46 -41.03 -24.73
CA GLY A 35 -60.53 -42.16 -24.58
C GLY A 35 -59.04 -41.85 -24.85
N ARG A 36 -58.67 -40.57 -24.89
CA ARG A 36 -57.30 -40.07 -25.07
C ARG A 36 -56.74 -39.49 -23.78
N GLU A 37 -55.42 -39.57 -23.63
CA GLU A 37 -54.74 -38.97 -22.48
C GLU A 37 -54.62 -37.46 -22.72
N ILE A 38 -55.23 -36.67 -21.83
CA ILE A 38 -55.22 -35.20 -21.90
C ILE A 38 -54.37 -34.70 -20.75
N GLU A 39 -53.25 -34.06 -21.06
CA GLU A 39 -52.36 -33.43 -20.09
C GLU A 39 -52.41 -31.91 -20.29
N LEU A 40 -52.74 -31.17 -19.24
CA LEU A 40 -52.72 -29.71 -19.23
C LEU A 40 -51.52 -29.24 -18.42
N LYS A 41 -50.60 -28.51 -19.05
CA LYS A 41 -49.49 -27.85 -18.36
C LYS A 41 -49.74 -26.35 -18.34
N THR A 42 -49.86 -25.78 -17.15
CA THR A 42 -50.02 -24.33 -16.97
C THR A 42 -48.66 -23.70 -16.67
N PHE A 43 -48.36 -22.60 -17.33
CA PHE A 43 -47.13 -21.84 -17.15
C PHE A 43 -47.47 -20.43 -16.72
N ASP A 44 -46.77 -19.92 -15.71
CA ASP A 44 -46.89 -18.54 -15.26
C ASP A 44 -46.31 -17.62 -16.34
N SER A 45 -47.18 -16.81 -16.96
CA SER A 45 -46.81 -15.86 -18.02
C SER A 45 -45.86 -14.76 -17.54
N LYS A 46 -45.77 -14.53 -16.21
CA LYS A 46 -44.91 -13.51 -15.61
C LYS A 46 -43.50 -14.03 -15.31
N LYS A 47 -43.31 -15.34 -15.25
CA LYS A 47 -42.00 -15.97 -15.10
C LYS A 47 -41.48 -16.36 -16.48
N VAL A 48 -40.58 -15.54 -17.00
CA VAL A 48 -39.78 -15.90 -18.16
C VAL A 48 -38.79 -17.00 -17.72
N SER A 49 -39.21 -18.26 -17.70
CA SER A 49 -38.28 -19.39 -17.53
C SER A 49 -37.82 -19.85 -18.91
N ALA A 50 -36.54 -19.63 -19.21
CA ALA A 50 -35.94 -19.96 -20.50
C ALA A 50 -35.95 -21.48 -20.80
N GLU A 51 -35.81 -22.33 -19.77
CA GLU A 51 -35.73 -23.79 -19.92
C GLU A 51 -37.08 -24.41 -20.32
N ALA A 52 -38.15 -24.03 -19.63
CA ALA A 52 -39.49 -24.52 -19.95
C ALA A 52 -39.94 -24.07 -21.34
N ALA A 53 -39.71 -22.81 -21.70
CA ALA A 53 -40.05 -22.28 -23.01
C ALA A 53 -39.22 -22.94 -24.14
N LYS A 54 -37.94 -23.25 -23.90
CA LYS A 54 -37.06 -23.96 -24.85
C LYS A 54 -37.55 -25.37 -25.15
N GLU A 55 -37.85 -26.17 -24.12
CA GLU A 55 -38.34 -27.55 -24.31
C GLU A 55 -39.68 -27.60 -25.09
N ILE A 56 -40.56 -26.65 -24.80
CA ILE A 56 -41.89 -26.56 -25.42
C ILE A 56 -41.78 -26.15 -26.89
N TYR A 57 -40.96 -25.13 -27.19
CA TYR A 57 -40.74 -24.65 -28.54
C TYR A 57 -40.05 -25.71 -29.43
N GLN A 58 -39.04 -26.42 -28.90
CA GLN A 58 -38.36 -27.49 -29.65
C GLN A 58 -39.28 -28.65 -30.01
N LYS A 59 -40.23 -28.99 -29.13
CA LYS A 59 -41.23 -30.03 -29.39
C LYS A 59 -42.34 -29.56 -30.34
N ASN A 60 -42.62 -28.25 -30.40
CA ASN A 60 -43.74 -27.70 -31.16
C ASN A 60 -43.41 -26.34 -31.81
N THR A 61 -42.79 -26.38 -32.99
CA THR A 61 -42.31 -25.20 -33.73
C THR A 61 -43.43 -24.30 -34.32
N ALA A 62 -44.69 -24.75 -34.28
CA ALA A 62 -45.85 -24.03 -34.87
C ALA A 62 -46.59 -23.10 -33.89
N MET A 63 -46.07 -22.89 -32.68
CA MET A 63 -46.68 -22.06 -31.65
C MET A 63 -46.63 -20.57 -31.99
N GLN A 64 -47.73 -19.85 -31.74
CA GLN A 64 -47.80 -18.40 -31.94
C GLN A 64 -47.52 -17.61 -30.66
N SER A 65 -47.62 -18.24 -29.48
CA SER A 65 -47.50 -17.56 -28.18
C SER A 65 -46.06 -17.36 -27.70
N ILE A 66 -45.08 -18.02 -28.34
CA ILE A 66 -43.64 -17.89 -28.03
C ILE A 66 -42.94 -17.15 -29.18
N THR A 67 -42.21 -16.11 -28.84
CA THR A 67 -41.26 -15.46 -29.75
C THR A 67 -39.89 -16.10 -29.55
N HIS A 68 -39.31 -16.61 -30.64
CA HIS A 68 -37.93 -17.09 -30.68
C HIS A 68 -37.05 -16.04 -31.33
N GLN A 69 -35.99 -15.63 -30.64
CA GLN A 69 -34.93 -14.81 -31.20
C GLN A 69 -33.59 -15.49 -30.95
N LYS A 70 -32.75 -15.54 -31.98
CA LYS A 70 -31.38 -16.00 -31.90
C LYS A 70 -30.46 -14.79 -31.98
N LEU A 71 -29.51 -14.70 -31.05
CA LEU A 71 -28.46 -13.69 -31.09
C LEU A 71 -27.30 -14.17 -31.97
N GLY A 72 -26.59 -13.22 -32.58
CA GLY A 72 -25.31 -13.46 -33.23
C GLY A 72 -24.27 -14.00 -32.24
N ALA A 73 -23.18 -14.56 -32.78
CA ALA A 73 -22.08 -15.10 -31.97
C ALA A 73 -21.34 -14.01 -31.17
N GLU A 74 -21.44 -12.75 -31.59
CA GLU A 74 -20.78 -11.58 -30.99
C GLU A 74 -21.81 -10.50 -30.61
N GLU A 75 -23.08 -10.88 -30.43
CA GLU A 75 -24.13 -9.97 -29.98
C GLU A 75 -24.53 -10.31 -28.54
N VAL A 76 -24.50 -9.32 -27.66
CA VAL A 76 -25.08 -9.41 -26.31
C VAL A 76 -26.50 -8.83 -26.34
N GLY A 77 -27.44 -9.55 -25.74
CA GLY A 77 -28.83 -9.10 -25.68
C GLY A 77 -29.16 -8.45 -24.34
N LEU A 78 -29.76 -7.27 -24.38
CA LEU A 78 -30.35 -6.63 -23.20
C LEU A 78 -31.86 -6.79 -23.28
N LEU A 79 -32.42 -7.57 -22.35
CA LEU A 79 -33.85 -7.85 -22.33
C LEU A 79 -34.59 -6.84 -21.45
N TYR A 80 -35.43 -6.02 -22.08
CA TYR A 80 -36.33 -5.10 -21.43
C TYR A 80 -37.76 -5.66 -21.44
N VAL A 81 -38.43 -5.58 -20.29
CA VAL A 81 -39.85 -5.90 -20.17
C VAL A 81 -40.53 -4.69 -19.55
N ASN A 82 -41.43 -4.06 -20.30
CA ASN A 82 -42.09 -2.79 -19.94
C ASN A 82 -41.05 -1.71 -19.57
N ASP A 83 -40.06 -1.50 -20.44
CA ASP A 83 -38.96 -0.53 -20.31
C ASP A 83 -38.02 -0.72 -19.10
N ILE A 84 -38.16 -1.83 -18.38
CA ILE A 84 -37.28 -2.19 -17.27
C ILE A 84 -36.33 -3.29 -17.74
N LEU A 85 -35.03 -3.06 -17.58
CA LEU A 85 -34.01 -4.09 -17.86
C LEU A 85 -34.22 -5.26 -16.90
N LYS A 86 -34.53 -6.44 -17.45
CA LYS A 86 -34.80 -7.67 -16.69
C LYS A 86 -33.66 -8.66 -16.69
N GLY A 87 -32.80 -8.63 -17.71
CA GLY A 87 -31.66 -9.54 -17.79
C GLY A 87 -30.78 -9.31 -18.99
N ILE A 88 -29.62 -9.96 -18.96
CA ILE A 88 -28.62 -9.96 -20.03
C ILE A 88 -28.59 -11.38 -20.62
N VAL A 89 -28.54 -11.45 -21.95
CA VAL A 89 -28.50 -12.67 -22.74
C VAL A 89 -27.08 -12.82 -23.31
N PRO A 90 -26.38 -13.94 -23.06
CA PRO A 90 -25.07 -14.20 -23.63
C PRO A 90 -25.09 -14.29 -25.17
N PRO A 91 -23.93 -14.13 -25.84
CA PRO A 91 -23.82 -14.34 -27.27
C PRO A 91 -24.11 -15.77 -27.71
N ALA A 92 -24.51 -15.93 -28.97
CA ALA A 92 -24.94 -17.19 -29.59
C ALA A 92 -26.14 -17.90 -28.93
N GLU A 93 -26.78 -17.27 -27.94
CA GLU A 93 -27.88 -17.89 -27.21
C GLU A 93 -29.24 -17.74 -27.90
N HIS A 94 -30.11 -18.67 -27.54
CA HIS A 94 -31.49 -18.72 -28.00
C HIS A 94 -32.42 -18.21 -26.90
N VAL A 95 -33.16 -17.15 -27.22
CA VAL A 95 -34.10 -16.53 -26.30
C VAL A 95 -35.52 -16.92 -26.68
N TYR A 96 -36.23 -17.51 -25.71
CA TYR A 96 -37.62 -17.94 -25.85
C TYR A 96 -38.49 -17.13 -24.89
N LEU A 97 -39.37 -16.28 -25.43
CA LEU A 97 -40.15 -15.33 -24.65
C LEU A 97 -41.64 -15.50 -24.92
N TRP A 98 -42.44 -15.47 -23.87
CA TRP A 98 -43.89 -15.48 -23.98
C TRP A 98 -44.40 -14.11 -24.43
N LYS A 99 -45.20 -14.05 -25.51
CA LYS A 99 -45.74 -12.78 -26.01
C LYS A 99 -46.68 -12.08 -25.03
N GLU A 100 -47.32 -12.83 -24.13
CA GLU A 100 -48.25 -12.28 -23.13
C GLU A 100 -47.54 -11.68 -21.90
N ALA A 101 -46.21 -11.80 -21.78
CA ALA A 101 -45.46 -11.32 -20.61
C ALA A 101 -45.26 -9.79 -20.55
N GLY A 102 -45.73 -9.04 -21.55
CA GLY A 102 -45.69 -7.57 -21.60
C GLY A 102 -45.13 -7.03 -22.92
N ASN A 103 -44.78 -5.73 -22.94
CA ASN A 103 -44.02 -5.16 -24.06
C ASN A 103 -42.55 -5.55 -23.90
N ILE A 104 -42.12 -6.54 -24.68
CA ILE A 104 -40.77 -7.10 -24.60
C ILE A 104 -39.91 -6.50 -25.71
N HIS A 105 -38.79 -5.89 -25.33
CA HIS A 105 -37.80 -5.35 -26.23
C HIS A 105 -36.45 -6.01 -25.97
N LEU A 106 -35.81 -6.50 -27.03
CA LEU A 106 -34.45 -7.04 -26.98
C LEU A 106 -33.54 -6.09 -27.74
N GLU A 107 -32.74 -5.33 -27.01
CA GLU A 107 -31.68 -4.51 -27.59
C GLU A 107 -30.45 -5.40 -27.82
N ARG A 108 -29.82 -5.27 -29.00
CA ARG A 108 -28.63 -6.03 -29.37
C ARG A 108 -27.42 -5.11 -29.35
N VAL A 109 -26.40 -5.53 -28.62
CA VAL A 109 -25.13 -4.83 -28.50
C VAL A 109 -24.07 -5.70 -29.17
N ASP A 110 -23.47 -5.19 -30.23
CA ASP A 110 -22.31 -5.81 -30.86
C ASP A 110 -21.07 -5.63 -29.96
N ILE A 111 -20.40 -6.73 -29.64
CA ILE A 111 -19.19 -6.75 -28.80
C ILE A 111 -17.92 -7.13 -29.58
N SER A 112 -18.00 -7.17 -30.92
CA SER A 112 -16.86 -7.50 -31.78
C SER A 112 -15.74 -6.46 -31.67
N GLU A 113 -16.09 -5.18 -31.80
CA GLU A 113 -15.15 -4.05 -31.82
C GLU A 113 -15.03 -3.30 -30.49
N ASP A 114 -16.13 -3.15 -29.74
CA ASP A 114 -16.14 -2.38 -28.49
C ASP A 114 -16.27 -3.30 -27.26
N TYR A 115 -15.29 -3.19 -26.38
CA TYR A 115 -15.21 -3.99 -25.15
C TYR A 115 -15.97 -3.33 -24.00
N TYR A 116 -16.22 -2.02 -24.12
CA TYR A 116 -16.79 -1.21 -23.06
C TYR A 116 -18.31 -1.26 -23.08
N VAL A 117 -18.88 -1.35 -21.87
CA VAL A 117 -20.30 -1.15 -21.67
C VAL A 117 -20.57 0.35 -21.64
N LYS A 118 -21.50 0.82 -22.48
CA LYS A 118 -21.98 2.21 -22.42
C LYS A 118 -22.40 2.56 -20.98
N GLN A 119 -22.00 3.75 -20.50
CA GLN A 119 -22.23 4.17 -19.12
C GLN A 119 -23.71 4.17 -18.70
N SER A 120 -24.61 4.48 -19.65
CA SER A 120 -26.07 4.40 -19.43
C SER A 120 -26.52 2.97 -19.14
N THR A 121 -26.04 2.02 -19.93
CA THR A 121 -26.34 0.59 -19.80
C THR A 121 -25.73 0.04 -18.52
N PHE A 122 -24.48 0.38 -18.23
CA PHE A 122 -23.78 -0.04 -17.01
C PHE A 122 -24.53 0.41 -15.75
N THR A 123 -24.99 1.67 -15.73
CA THR A 123 -25.79 2.22 -14.61
C THR A 123 -27.11 1.49 -14.44
N GLN A 124 -27.81 1.16 -15.55
CA GLN A 124 -29.06 0.40 -15.51
C GLN A 124 -28.84 -1.02 -14.97
N VAL A 125 -27.78 -1.70 -15.41
CA VAL A 125 -27.41 -3.05 -14.94
C VAL A 125 -27.08 -3.03 -13.45
N SER A 126 -26.30 -2.05 -13.00
CA SER A 126 -25.92 -1.88 -11.60
C SER A 126 -27.14 -1.64 -10.71
N ASN A 127 -28.01 -0.69 -11.09
CA ASN A 127 -29.23 -0.37 -10.34
C ASN A 127 -30.23 -1.54 -10.28
N ALA A 128 -30.32 -2.35 -11.35
CA ALA A 128 -31.19 -3.51 -11.40
C ALA A 128 -30.63 -4.73 -10.64
N GLY A 129 -29.38 -4.65 -10.14
CA GLY A 129 -28.68 -5.76 -9.50
C GLY A 129 -28.51 -6.95 -10.45
N LEU A 130 -28.30 -6.68 -11.74
CA LEU A 130 -28.20 -7.70 -12.79
C LEU A 130 -26.76 -8.16 -13.04
N ASN A 131 -25.77 -7.53 -12.40
CA ASN A 131 -24.37 -7.98 -12.43
C ASN A 131 -24.08 -9.16 -11.48
N SER A 132 -25.12 -9.74 -10.88
CA SER A 132 -25.03 -10.97 -10.08
C SER A 132 -25.66 -12.12 -10.87
N ALA A 133 -24.94 -13.25 -10.92
CA ALA A 133 -25.20 -14.44 -11.74
C ALA A 133 -26.64 -15.03 -11.67
N THR A 134 -27.46 -14.62 -10.71
CA THR A 134 -28.78 -15.18 -10.43
C THR A 134 -29.91 -14.66 -11.34
N LYS A 135 -29.64 -13.72 -12.25
CA LYS A 135 -30.66 -13.09 -13.12
C LYS A 135 -30.30 -13.06 -14.61
N LEU A 136 -29.33 -13.87 -15.03
CA LEU A 136 -29.05 -14.07 -16.44
C LEU A 136 -30.08 -15.05 -17.02
N PHE A 137 -30.56 -14.76 -18.24
CA PHE A 137 -31.33 -15.73 -19.03
C PHE A 137 -30.35 -16.71 -19.67
N THR A 138 -29.59 -17.43 -18.86
CA THR A 138 -28.69 -18.50 -19.31
C THR A 138 -29.43 -19.83 -19.24
N PRO A 139 -29.51 -20.61 -20.33
CA PRO A 139 -29.80 -22.03 -20.22
C PRO A 139 -28.56 -22.71 -19.63
N ALA A 140 -28.69 -23.28 -18.43
CA ALA A 140 -27.66 -24.04 -17.71
C ALA A 140 -26.51 -23.25 -17.03
N GLY A 141 -26.70 -22.96 -15.74
CA GLY A 141 -25.78 -23.39 -14.68
C GLY A 141 -24.39 -22.73 -14.51
N ALA A 142 -23.90 -21.92 -15.44
CA ALA A 142 -22.63 -21.21 -15.25
C ALA A 142 -22.86 -19.82 -14.64
N ALA A 143 -22.49 -19.64 -13.38
CA ALA A 143 -22.50 -18.34 -12.72
C ALA A 143 -21.37 -17.45 -13.29
N CYS A 144 -21.56 -16.90 -14.48
CA CYS A 144 -20.65 -15.89 -15.04
C CYS A 144 -21.16 -14.49 -14.69
N GLN A 145 -20.28 -13.64 -14.17
CA GLN A 145 -20.56 -12.21 -14.12
C GLN A 145 -20.49 -11.69 -15.57
N PRO A 146 -21.56 -11.06 -16.09
CA PRO A 146 -21.58 -10.64 -17.49
C PRO A 146 -20.64 -9.45 -17.75
N ILE A 147 -20.44 -8.61 -16.73
CA ILE A 147 -19.69 -7.36 -16.81
C ILE A 147 -18.69 -7.31 -15.65
N ILE A 148 -17.40 -7.10 -15.96
CA ILE A 148 -16.43 -6.69 -14.93
C ILE A 148 -16.64 -5.20 -14.67
N ASP A 149 -16.84 -4.88 -13.39
CA ASP A 149 -16.84 -3.52 -12.89
C ASP A 149 -15.42 -3.18 -12.41
N VAL A 150 -14.74 -2.31 -13.16
CA VAL A 150 -13.38 -1.88 -12.87
C VAL A 150 -13.44 -0.42 -12.44
N ALA A 151 -13.07 -0.15 -11.19
CA ALA A 151 -12.89 1.21 -10.70
C ALA A 151 -11.40 1.52 -10.55
N ILE A 152 -10.95 2.57 -11.24
CA ILE A 152 -9.58 3.08 -11.22
C ILE A 152 -9.61 4.45 -10.55
N GLU A 153 -8.88 4.59 -9.45
CA GLU A 153 -8.79 5.85 -8.71
C GLU A 153 -7.92 6.88 -9.45
N SER A 154 -8.04 8.17 -9.08
CA SER A 154 -7.38 9.31 -9.75
C SER A 154 -5.87 9.20 -9.94
N GLU A 155 -5.17 8.51 -9.03
CA GLU A 155 -3.71 8.37 -9.05
C GLU A 155 -3.25 6.95 -9.47
N HIS A 156 -4.17 6.17 -10.04
CA HIS A 156 -3.88 4.83 -10.53
C HIS A 156 -4.06 4.77 -12.05
N ILE A 157 -3.41 3.79 -12.66
CA ILE A 157 -3.62 3.44 -14.07
C ILE A 157 -3.96 1.97 -14.18
N GLY A 158 -4.94 1.64 -15.01
CA GLY A 158 -5.32 0.25 -15.29
C GLY A 158 -4.70 -0.22 -16.60
N LEU A 159 -4.21 -1.44 -16.67
CA LEU A 159 -3.79 -2.08 -17.90
C LEU A 159 -4.81 -3.18 -18.25
N LEU A 160 -5.49 -3.02 -19.38
CA LEU A 160 -6.47 -3.98 -19.87
C LEU A 160 -5.78 -5.06 -20.70
N TYR A 161 -5.87 -6.30 -20.21
CA TYR A 161 -5.45 -7.49 -20.92
C TYR A 161 -6.69 -8.25 -21.42
N VAL A 162 -6.69 -8.58 -22.71
CA VAL A 162 -7.71 -9.42 -23.34
C VAL A 162 -7.02 -10.64 -23.91
N ASN A 163 -7.41 -11.83 -23.47
CA ASN A 163 -6.77 -13.09 -23.85
C ASN A 163 -5.24 -13.06 -23.64
N ASN A 164 -4.80 -12.54 -22.49
CA ASN A 164 -3.38 -12.34 -22.11
C ASN A 164 -2.58 -11.38 -23.01
N GLN A 165 -3.25 -10.57 -23.85
CA GLN A 165 -2.60 -9.52 -24.65
C GLN A 165 -2.98 -8.14 -24.12
N LEU A 166 -1.99 -7.28 -23.92
CA LEU A 166 -2.21 -5.88 -23.55
C LEU A 166 -2.93 -5.16 -24.70
N GLN A 167 -4.12 -4.65 -24.46
CA GLN A 167 -4.90 -3.90 -25.44
C GLN A 167 -4.78 -2.39 -25.22
N GLN A 168 -4.95 -1.93 -23.97
CA GLN A 168 -5.06 -0.50 -23.69
C GLN A 168 -4.69 -0.13 -22.25
N GLU A 169 -4.20 1.09 -22.07
CA GLU A 169 -4.10 1.79 -20.79
C GLU A 169 -5.42 2.51 -20.46
N LEU A 170 -5.96 2.24 -19.27
CA LEU A 170 -7.17 2.80 -18.72
C LEU A 170 -6.83 3.95 -17.77
N ALA A 171 -7.35 5.13 -18.10
CA ALA A 171 -7.28 6.31 -17.24
C ALA A 171 -8.14 6.14 -15.96
N PRO A 172 -8.01 7.03 -14.96
CA PRO A 172 -8.91 7.02 -13.82
C PRO A 172 -10.39 7.15 -14.22
N GLY A 173 -11.22 6.28 -13.64
CA GLY A 173 -12.62 6.17 -14.01
C GLY A 173 -13.22 4.82 -13.61
N ARG A 174 -14.53 4.68 -13.81
CA ARG A 174 -15.24 3.41 -13.63
C ARG A 174 -15.63 2.88 -14.99
N TYR A 175 -15.20 1.66 -15.29
CA TYR A 175 -15.39 1.00 -16.57
C TYR A 175 -16.20 -0.28 -16.36
N GLY A 176 -17.25 -0.46 -17.17
CA GLY A 176 -17.87 -1.76 -17.34
C GLY A 176 -17.28 -2.43 -18.57
N ILE A 177 -16.79 -3.66 -18.45
CA ILE A 177 -16.21 -4.41 -19.59
C ILE A 177 -16.94 -5.74 -19.74
N TRP A 178 -17.34 -6.08 -20.97
CA TRP A 178 -18.00 -7.36 -21.26
C TRP A 178 -17.05 -8.56 -21.11
N GLN A 179 -17.49 -9.61 -20.40
CA GLN A 179 -16.71 -10.85 -20.22
C GLN A 179 -16.97 -11.91 -21.29
N PHE A 180 -17.93 -11.68 -22.19
CA PHE A 180 -18.34 -12.73 -23.12
C PHE A 180 -17.29 -13.00 -24.20
N ASN A 181 -17.07 -14.29 -24.48
CA ASN A 181 -16.16 -14.82 -25.52
C ASN A 181 -14.68 -14.44 -25.36
N ARG A 182 -14.24 -14.02 -24.17
CA ARG A 182 -12.88 -13.54 -23.93
C ARG A 182 -12.47 -13.67 -22.46
N ASP A 183 -11.18 -13.75 -22.23
CA ASP A 183 -10.61 -13.60 -20.89
C ASP A 183 -10.22 -12.14 -20.68
N ILE A 184 -10.79 -11.50 -19.64
CA ILE A 184 -10.49 -10.11 -19.30
C ILE A 184 -9.74 -10.09 -17.97
N GLU A 185 -8.55 -9.51 -18.00
CA GLU A 185 -7.79 -9.20 -16.80
C GLU A 185 -7.46 -7.71 -16.81
N VAL A 186 -7.68 -7.04 -15.67
CA VAL A 186 -7.24 -5.65 -15.51
C VAL A 186 -6.27 -5.57 -14.34
N LYS A 187 -5.02 -5.17 -14.64
CA LYS A 187 -3.98 -4.94 -13.64
C LYS A 187 -3.94 -3.45 -13.31
N ILE A 188 -4.09 -3.10 -12.03
CA ILE A 188 -4.12 -1.72 -11.58
C ILE A 188 -2.77 -1.41 -10.91
N PHE A 189 -2.16 -0.29 -11.32
CA PHE A 189 -0.89 0.20 -10.78
C PHE A 189 -1.09 1.55 -10.12
N ASP A 190 -0.50 1.73 -8.93
CA ASP A 190 -0.47 2.99 -8.21
C ASP A 190 0.72 3.83 -8.72
N LEU A 191 0.45 5.06 -9.18
CA LEU A 191 1.49 5.98 -9.68
C LEU A 191 2.06 6.87 -8.57
N ARG A 192 1.50 6.79 -7.36
CA ARG A 192 1.98 7.57 -6.21
C ARG A 192 3.34 7.08 -5.74
N THR A 193 3.96 7.93 -4.93
CA THR A 193 5.18 7.54 -4.22
C THR A 193 4.85 6.50 -3.15
N GLN A 194 5.44 5.33 -3.30
CA GLN A 194 5.37 4.22 -2.36
C GLN A 194 6.66 4.16 -1.56
N MET A 195 6.55 3.66 -0.32
CA MET A 195 7.70 3.49 0.57
C MET A 195 7.87 2.01 0.88
N THR A 196 9.07 1.50 0.62
CA THR A 196 9.46 0.13 0.92
C THR A 196 10.56 0.13 1.96
N GLU A 197 10.40 -0.68 3.00
CA GLU A 197 11.39 -0.83 4.07
C GLU A 197 12.08 -2.19 3.96
N VAL A 198 13.40 -2.19 3.81
CA VAL A 198 14.25 -3.38 3.90
C VAL A 198 14.76 -3.47 5.32
N SER A 199 14.21 -4.41 6.09
CA SER A 199 14.46 -4.53 7.53
C SER A 199 15.23 -5.81 7.87
N GLY A 200 16.04 -5.75 8.93
CA GLY A 200 16.66 -6.91 9.55
C GLY A 200 17.79 -7.54 8.73
N GLN A 201 18.47 -6.78 7.87
CA GLN A 201 19.53 -7.32 7.03
C GLN A 201 20.81 -7.52 7.85
N GLU A 202 21.18 -8.79 8.05
CA GLU A 202 22.47 -9.16 8.65
C GLU A 202 23.54 -9.23 7.55
N ILE A 203 24.51 -8.32 7.65
CA ILE A 203 25.56 -8.12 6.65
C ILE A 203 26.90 -8.01 7.36
N LEU A 204 27.92 -8.65 6.78
CA LEU A 204 29.30 -8.55 7.23
C LEU A 204 29.98 -7.36 6.54
N SER A 205 30.54 -6.44 7.30
CA SER A 205 31.40 -5.36 6.78
C SER A 205 32.77 -5.90 6.33
N LYS A 206 33.55 -5.06 5.65
CA LYS A 206 34.88 -5.39 5.11
C LYS A 206 35.87 -5.87 6.17
N ASP A 207 35.76 -5.35 7.39
CA ASP A 207 36.57 -5.70 8.56
C ASP A 207 36.02 -6.91 9.34
N ARG A 208 35.04 -7.63 8.79
CA ARG A 208 34.44 -8.85 9.35
C ARG A 208 33.60 -8.60 10.61
N VAL A 209 33.00 -7.43 10.76
CA VAL A 209 32.00 -7.17 11.79
C VAL A 209 30.61 -7.47 11.26
N SER A 210 29.83 -8.28 12.00
CA SER A 210 28.42 -8.53 11.66
C SER A 210 27.57 -7.34 12.09
N LEU A 211 26.76 -6.80 11.19
CA LEU A 211 25.90 -5.64 11.41
C LEU A 211 24.48 -5.96 10.98
N ARG A 212 23.49 -5.48 11.72
CA ARG A 212 22.09 -5.51 11.30
C ARG A 212 21.66 -4.12 10.86
N ILE A 213 21.25 -3.99 9.61
CA ILE A 213 20.94 -2.69 8.99
C ILE A 213 19.49 -2.67 8.52
N ASN A 214 18.83 -1.53 8.74
CA ASN A 214 17.52 -1.23 8.18
C ASN A 214 17.63 -0.03 7.23
N LEU A 215 16.94 -0.12 6.10
CA LEU A 215 16.91 0.86 5.04
C LEU A 215 15.46 1.12 4.64
N SER A 216 15.12 2.38 4.38
CA SER A 216 13.89 2.74 3.68
C SER A 216 14.21 3.34 2.32
N ALA A 217 13.36 3.07 1.35
CA ALA A 217 13.42 3.67 0.04
C ALA A 217 12.02 4.11 -0.38
N SER A 218 11.97 5.20 -1.14
CA SER A 218 10.74 5.62 -1.79
C SER A 218 10.92 5.59 -3.30
N PHE A 219 9.94 5.01 -4.00
CA PHE A 219 9.92 4.95 -5.45
C PHE A 219 8.50 5.21 -5.95
N ARG A 220 8.37 5.46 -7.25
CA ARG A 220 7.08 5.57 -7.92
C ARG A 220 7.14 4.91 -9.28
N ILE A 221 6.02 4.37 -9.74
CA ILE A 221 5.90 3.83 -11.09
C ILE A 221 5.75 5.00 -12.07
N THR A 222 6.62 5.04 -13.09
CA THR A 222 6.56 6.06 -14.15
C THR A 222 5.98 5.52 -15.44
N ASN A 223 6.20 4.23 -15.72
CA ASN A 223 5.63 3.54 -16.88
C ASN A 223 5.07 2.19 -16.44
N ALA A 224 3.74 2.11 -16.32
CA ALA A 224 3.06 0.90 -15.87
C ALA A 224 3.14 -0.24 -16.88
N VAL A 225 3.12 0.07 -18.20
CA VAL A 225 3.23 -0.94 -19.26
C VAL A 225 4.58 -1.65 -19.18
N GLN A 226 5.66 -0.89 -19.04
CA GLN A 226 6.99 -1.43 -18.90
C GLN A 226 7.11 -2.27 -17.62
N ALA A 227 6.62 -1.74 -16.48
CA ALA A 227 6.64 -2.45 -15.20
C ALA A 227 5.92 -3.80 -15.27
N ALA A 228 4.70 -3.83 -15.84
CA ALA A 228 3.90 -5.04 -15.98
C ALA A 228 4.51 -6.08 -16.93
N SER A 229 5.29 -5.63 -17.92
CA SER A 229 5.94 -6.52 -18.89
C SER A 229 7.27 -7.08 -18.40
N SER A 230 7.98 -6.32 -17.56
CA SER A 230 9.33 -6.67 -17.09
C SER A 230 9.31 -7.55 -15.85
N VAL A 231 8.38 -7.31 -14.92
CA VAL A 231 8.34 -8.00 -13.62
C VAL A 231 6.91 -8.40 -13.25
N GLU A 232 6.78 -9.51 -12.52
CA GLU A 232 5.49 -9.97 -12.00
C GLU A 232 5.00 -9.09 -10.84
N ASP A 233 5.91 -8.76 -9.93
CA ASP A 233 5.65 -7.90 -8.77
C ASP A 233 6.77 -6.87 -8.61
N VAL A 234 6.41 -5.60 -8.78
CA VAL A 234 7.31 -4.44 -8.68
C VAL A 234 7.85 -4.27 -7.27
N ASP A 235 7.02 -4.49 -6.24
CA ASP A 235 7.39 -4.28 -4.84
C ASP A 235 8.44 -5.30 -4.41
N SER A 236 8.21 -6.57 -4.75
CA SER A 236 9.16 -7.66 -4.49
C SER A 236 10.46 -7.48 -5.25
N PHE A 237 10.41 -7.05 -6.52
CA PHE A 237 11.62 -6.76 -7.29
C PHE A 237 12.43 -5.63 -6.68
N ALA A 238 11.78 -4.51 -6.35
CA ALA A 238 12.43 -3.35 -5.72
C ALA A 238 13.04 -3.71 -4.35
N TYR A 239 12.34 -4.50 -3.53
CA TYR A 239 12.86 -4.99 -2.26
C TYR A 239 14.15 -5.80 -2.44
N ASN A 240 14.16 -6.74 -3.40
CA ASN A 240 15.33 -7.58 -3.68
C ASN A 240 16.51 -6.77 -4.23
N ALA A 241 16.25 -5.81 -5.13
CA ALA A 241 17.27 -4.92 -5.67
C ALA A 241 17.92 -4.08 -4.56
N LEU A 242 17.11 -3.47 -3.69
CA LEU A 242 17.58 -2.72 -2.51
C LEU A 242 18.38 -3.60 -1.55
N GLN A 243 17.93 -4.83 -1.30
CA GLN A 243 18.62 -5.77 -0.43
C GLN A 243 20.01 -6.14 -0.96
N LEU A 244 20.13 -6.40 -2.25
CA LEU A 244 21.41 -6.76 -2.88
C LEU A 244 22.38 -5.57 -2.89
N ALA A 245 21.88 -4.39 -3.29
CA ALA A 245 22.68 -3.17 -3.30
C ALA A 245 23.16 -2.76 -1.90
N LEU A 246 22.32 -2.92 -0.87
CA LEU A 246 22.72 -2.69 0.51
C LEU A 246 23.85 -3.63 0.95
N ARG A 247 23.77 -4.92 0.57
CA ARG A 247 24.81 -5.90 0.88
C ARG A 247 26.14 -5.54 0.23
N GLU A 248 26.12 -5.06 -1.01
CA GLU A 248 27.31 -4.62 -1.74
C GLU A 248 27.93 -3.35 -1.13
N ALA A 249 27.09 -2.34 -0.84
CA ALA A 249 27.54 -1.07 -0.26
C ALA A 249 28.19 -1.26 1.12
N VAL A 250 27.64 -2.13 1.96
CA VAL A 250 28.15 -2.39 3.31
C VAL A 250 29.37 -3.32 3.27
N GLY A 251 29.36 -4.32 2.38
CA GLY A 251 30.47 -5.30 2.27
C GLY A 251 31.78 -4.69 1.78
N THR A 252 31.74 -3.53 1.11
CA THR A 252 32.93 -2.83 0.60
C THR A 252 33.53 -1.82 1.58
N GLN A 253 32.87 -1.56 2.71
CA GLN A 253 33.25 -0.54 3.69
C GLN A 253 33.61 -1.12 5.05
N ASN A 254 34.50 -0.43 5.77
CA ASN A 254 34.84 -0.79 7.15
C ASN A 254 33.78 -0.25 8.12
N LEU A 255 33.71 -0.79 9.33
CA LEU A 255 32.74 -0.34 10.34
C LEU A 255 32.88 1.15 10.67
N ASP A 256 34.11 1.61 10.91
CA ASP A 256 34.36 2.99 11.32
C ASP A 256 33.91 3.98 10.24
N ASP A 257 34.15 3.66 8.96
CA ASP A 257 33.72 4.48 7.82
C ASP A 257 32.19 4.53 7.72
N LEU A 258 31.51 3.40 7.92
CA LEU A 258 30.03 3.32 7.94
C LEU A 258 29.40 4.11 9.09
N LEU A 259 30.09 4.20 10.25
CA LEU A 259 29.63 4.97 11.40
C LEU A 259 29.86 6.47 11.23
N LEU A 260 30.94 6.86 10.53
CA LEU A 260 31.30 8.25 10.26
C LEU A 260 30.46 8.84 9.12
N ASP A 261 30.33 8.14 8.00
CA ASP A 261 29.62 8.60 6.80
C ASP A 261 28.39 7.73 6.50
N LYS A 262 27.28 8.12 7.10
CA LYS A 262 25.98 7.49 6.86
C LYS A 262 25.37 7.84 5.50
N LEU A 263 25.85 8.91 4.84
CA LEU A 263 25.33 9.35 3.55
C LEU A 263 25.89 8.51 2.41
N TYR A 264 27.13 8.04 2.55
CA TYR A 264 27.78 7.15 1.58
C TYR A 264 26.91 5.96 1.18
N ILE A 265 26.30 5.27 2.15
CA ILE A 265 25.43 4.10 1.90
C ILE A 265 24.20 4.52 1.09
N ASN A 266 23.59 5.66 1.44
CA ASN A 266 22.39 6.14 0.75
C ASN A 266 22.68 6.45 -0.72
N GLU A 267 23.80 7.11 -1.00
CA GLU A 267 24.20 7.48 -2.36
C GLU A 267 24.58 6.24 -3.18
N THR A 268 25.40 5.35 -2.62
CA THR A 268 25.85 4.12 -3.28
C THR A 268 24.66 3.21 -3.61
N VAL A 269 23.75 2.99 -2.65
CA VAL A 269 22.56 2.16 -2.89
C VAL A 269 21.63 2.82 -3.91
N LYS A 270 21.47 4.14 -3.84
CA LYS A 270 20.65 4.88 -4.81
C LYS A 270 21.20 4.74 -6.23
N GLU A 271 22.51 4.86 -6.42
CA GLU A 271 23.15 4.73 -7.73
C GLU A 271 22.92 3.33 -8.31
N LEU A 272 23.26 2.29 -7.55
CA LEU A 272 23.12 0.88 -7.97
C LEU A 272 21.69 0.49 -8.33
N VAL A 273 20.70 0.96 -7.56
CA VAL A 273 19.30 0.57 -7.73
C VAL A 273 18.57 1.45 -8.74
N SER A 274 18.99 2.71 -8.93
CA SER A 274 18.29 3.62 -9.83
C SER A 274 18.30 3.14 -11.29
N GLU A 275 19.42 2.57 -11.75
CA GLU A 275 19.55 2.05 -13.12
C GLU A 275 18.64 0.83 -13.31
N GLN A 276 18.69 -0.13 -12.39
CA GLN A 276 17.85 -1.33 -12.41
C GLN A 276 16.35 -1.04 -12.37
N LEU A 277 15.93 -0.07 -11.54
CA LEU A 277 14.53 0.32 -11.46
C LEU A 277 14.08 1.11 -12.70
N ALA A 278 14.96 1.94 -13.28
CA ALA A 278 14.64 2.67 -14.51
C ALA A 278 14.39 1.73 -15.69
N GLU A 279 15.12 0.60 -15.78
CA GLU A 279 14.91 -0.43 -16.82
C GLU A 279 13.52 -1.08 -16.77
N ILE A 280 12.84 -1.05 -15.63
CA ILE A 280 11.47 -1.57 -15.47
C ILE A 280 10.42 -0.45 -15.43
N GLY A 281 10.79 0.80 -15.70
CA GLY A 281 9.85 1.93 -15.70
C GLY A 281 9.50 2.46 -14.31
N VAL A 282 10.35 2.19 -13.31
CA VAL A 282 10.20 2.64 -11.91
C VAL A 282 11.25 3.70 -11.59
N GLN A 283 10.83 4.80 -10.97
CA GLN A 283 11.74 5.87 -10.56
C GLN A 283 12.00 5.80 -9.06
N LEU A 284 13.27 5.64 -8.70
CA LEU A 284 13.73 5.76 -7.31
C LEU A 284 13.81 7.24 -6.92
N ILE A 285 13.07 7.64 -5.88
CA ILE A 285 12.98 9.02 -5.42
C ILE A 285 14.03 9.27 -4.34
N SER A 286 14.02 8.45 -3.28
CA SER A 286 14.97 8.58 -2.18
C SER A 286 15.32 7.23 -1.56
N VAL A 287 16.51 7.17 -0.98
CA VAL A 287 16.99 6.06 -0.15
C VAL A 287 17.51 6.67 1.14
N GLY A 288 17.13 6.07 2.27
CA GLY A 288 17.52 6.52 3.59
C GLY A 288 17.78 5.35 4.53
N MET A 289 19.01 5.25 5.01
CA MET A 289 19.33 4.32 6.08
C MET A 289 18.65 4.74 7.39
N LYS A 290 17.92 3.81 8.00
CA LYS A 290 17.14 4.05 9.22
C LYS A 290 18.01 3.84 10.45
N ASP A 291 18.66 2.69 10.56
CA ASP A 291 19.50 2.34 11.70
C ASP A 291 20.52 1.24 11.37
N ILE A 292 21.66 1.31 12.07
CA ILE A 292 22.71 0.29 12.12
C ILE A 292 22.75 -0.25 13.54
N ILE A 293 22.50 -1.54 13.69
CA ILE A 293 22.51 -2.26 14.95
C ILE A 293 23.78 -3.11 15.01
N LEU A 294 24.59 -2.82 16.03
CA LEU A 294 25.83 -3.54 16.32
C LEU A 294 25.56 -4.72 17.28
N PRO A 295 26.30 -5.83 17.17
CA PRO A 295 26.33 -6.88 18.17
C PRO A 295 26.73 -6.31 19.54
N GLY A 296 26.19 -6.90 20.61
CA GLY A 296 26.39 -6.40 21.98
C GLY A 296 27.88 -6.32 22.38
N GLU A 297 28.66 -7.31 21.98
CA GLU A 297 30.11 -7.37 22.24
C GLU A 297 30.87 -6.22 21.57
N MET A 298 30.61 -5.98 20.28
CA MET A 298 31.28 -4.91 19.53
C MET A 298 30.92 -3.52 20.08
N ARG A 299 29.65 -3.31 20.43
CA ARG A 299 29.18 -2.06 21.05
C ARG A 299 29.90 -1.78 22.37
N ALA A 300 30.13 -2.82 23.18
CA ALA A 300 30.85 -2.67 24.44
C ALA A 300 32.32 -2.26 24.21
N ILE A 301 33.00 -2.90 23.25
CA ILE A 301 34.39 -2.57 22.88
C ILE A 301 34.49 -1.12 22.37
N LEU A 302 33.61 -0.70 21.46
CA LEU A 302 33.60 0.67 20.93
C LEU A 302 33.38 1.71 22.04
N ASN A 303 32.43 1.46 22.95
CA ASN A 303 32.21 2.36 24.08
C ASN A 303 33.47 2.50 24.95
N GLN A 304 34.17 1.40 25.21
CA GLN A 304 35.41 1.41 25.99
C GLN A 304 36.55 2.15 25.27
N VAL A 305 36.68 1.98 23.95
CA VAL A 305 37.67 2.70 23.13
C VAL A 305 37.39 4.20 23.12
N VAL A 306 36.12 4.59 22.91
CA VAL A 306 35.71 6.00 22.91
C VAL A 306 35.91 6.63 24.29
N GLU A 307 35.59 5.92 25.37
CA GLU A 307 35.83 6.38 26.74
C GLU A 307 37.32 6.59 27.01
N ALA A 308 38.16 5.62 26.64
CA ALA A 308 39.60 5.71 26.80
C ALA A 308 40.19 6.87 25.98
N GLN A 309 39.73 7.08 24.74
CA GLN A 309 40.16 8.17 23.88
C GLN A 309 39.78 9.53 24.47
N LYS A 310 38.53 9.70 24.92
CA LYS A 310 38.08 10.93 25.59
C LYS A 310 38.82 11.19 26.89
N ALA A 311 39.09 10.15 27.68
CA ALA A 311 39.88 10.28 28.91
C ALA A 311 41.33 10.70 28.63
N ALA A 312 41.95 10.14 27.58
CA ALA A 312 43.28 10.53 27.14
C ALA A 312 43.32 11.98 26.65
N GLU A 313 42.35 12.38 25.83
CA GLU A 313 42.22 13.76 25.34
C GLU A 313 42.02 14.76 26.48
N ALA A 314 41.12 14.45 27.42
CA ALA A 314 40.90 15.26 28.62
C ALA A 314 42.19 15.39 29.47
N ASN A 315 42.96 14.32 29.60
CA ASN A 315 44.23 14.35 30.31
C ASN A 315 45.28 15.22 29.59
N VAL A 316 45.37 15.15 28.26
CA VAL A 316 46.28 16.01 27.49
C VAL A 316 45.92 17.47 27.65
N ILE A 317 44.63 17.82 27.55
CA ILE A 317 44.15 19.18 27.77
C ILE A 317 44.49 19.62 29.19
N LYS A 318 44.15 18.83 30.21
CA LYS A 318 44.46 19.13 31.61
C LYS A 318 45.95 19.38 31.84
N ARG A 319 46.83 18.53 31.30
CA ARG A 319 48.29 18.68 31.43
C ARG A 319 48.81 19.93 30.71
N ARG A 320 48.25 20.26 29.55
CA ARG A 320 48.57 21.49 28.81
C ARG A 320 48.17 22.73 29.60
N GLU A 321 46.96 22.75 30.15
CA GLU A 321 46.45 23.82 31.01
C GLU A 321 47.28 23.97 32.30
N GLU A 322 47.60 22.86 32.99
CA GLU A 322 48.48 22.86 34.17
C GLU A 322 49.85 23.47 33.84
N THR A 323 50.46 23.06 32.73
CA THR A 323 51.76 23.58 32.30
C THR A 323 51.70 25.07 31.95
N ALA A 324 50.64 25.50 31.25
CA ALA A 324 50.43 26.91 30.91
C ALA A 324 50.24 27.76 32.17
N ALA A 325 49.44 27.29 33.13
CA ALA A 325 49.25 27.94 34.42
C ALA A 325 50.56 28.03 35.22
N THR A 326 51.33 26.94 35.33
CA THR A 326 52.63 26.95 36.04
C THR A 326 53.63 27.90 35.38
N ARG A 327 53.70 27.94 34.04
CA ARG A 327 54.56 28.89 33.32
C ARG A 327 54.16 30.33 33.58
N SER A 328 52.86 30.62 33.59
CA SER A 328 52.33 31.95 33.91
C SER A 328 52.67 32.37 35.34
N LEU A 329 52.48 31.47 36.31
CA LEU A 329 52.85 31.69 37.71
C LEU A 329 54.35 31.91 37.88
N HIS A 330 55.19 31.11 37.22
CA HIS A 330 56.65 31.29 37.26
C HIS A 330 57.09 32.64 36.69
N ASN A 331 56.54 33.04 35.55
CA ASN A 331 56.81 34.35 34.97
C ASN A 331 56.35 35.48 35.90
N THR A 332 55.19 35.33 36.53
CA THR A 332 54.68 36.27 37.53
C THR A 332 55.63 36.38 38.72
N ALA A 333 56.07 35.25 39.28
CA ALA A 333 57.00 35.21 40.41
C ALA A 333 58.35 35.90 40.07
N LYS A 334 58.89 35.69 38.86
CA LYS A 334 60.13 36.34 38.41
C LYS A 334 60.01 37.86 38.28
N VAL A 335 58.83 38.36 37.88
CA VAL A 335 58.55 39.80 37.85
C VAL A 335 58.40 40.36 39.27
N MET A 336 57.82 39.60 40.19
CA MET A 336 57.65 39.99 41.60
C MET A 336 58.97 40.01 42.39
N GLU A 337 59.88 39.07 42.12
CA GLU A 337 61.19 38.95 42.81
C GLU A 337 62.01 40.26 42.72
N ASN A 338 61.91 40.97 41.60
CA ASN A 338 62.65 42.21 41.35
C ASN A 338 61.83 43.48 41.67
N ASN A 339 60.61 43.37 42.22
CA ASN A 339 59.74 44.51 42.49
C ASN A 339 58.96 44.36 43.83
N PRO A 340 59.50 44.88 44.94
CA PRO A 340 58.86 44.76 46.26
C PRO A 340 57.49 45.46 46.36
N THR A 341 57.24 46.51 45.56
CA THR A 341 55.94 47.20 45.53
C THR A 341 54.85 46.32 44.90
N LEU A 342 55.17 45.59 43.82
CA LEU A 342 54.24 44.62 43.21
C LEU A 342 53.92 43.44 44.15
N MET A 343 54.91 42.98 44.92
CA MET A 343 54.70 41.93 45.91
C MET A 343 53.73 42.37 47.01
N ARG A 344 53.91 43.58 47.55
CA ARG A 344 52.98 44.14 48.54
C ARG A 344 51.57 44.33 47.99
N LEU A 345 51.42 44.76 46.74
CA LEU A 345 50.11 44.86 46.08
C LEU A 345 49.42 43.50 45.95
N LYS A 346 50.16 42.43 45.59
CA LYS A 346 49.59 41.07 45.52
C LYS A 346 49.25 40.49 46.88
N GLU A 347 50.02 40.79 47.93
CA GLU A 347 49.64 40.45 49.30
C GLU A 347 48.31 41.11 49.70
N LEU A 348 48.15 42.39 49.37
CA LEU A 348 46.91 43.12 49.64
C LEU A 348 45.73 42.57 48.83
N GLU A 349 45.91 42.21 47.56
CA GLU A 349 44.85 41.56 46.74
C GLU A 349 44.47 40.17 47.30
N ALA A 350 45.44 39.41 47.81
CA ALA A 350 45.17 38.13 48.45
C ALA A 350 44.39 38.33 49.78
N LEU A 351 44.77 39.34 50.57
CA LEU A 351 44.06 39.71 51.78
C LEU A 351 42.65 40.22 51.50
N GLU A 352 42.45 40.99 50.42
CA GLU A 352 41.13 41.43 49.95
C GLU A 352 40.23 40.24 49.62
N LYS A 353 40.73 39.26 48.85
CA LYS A 353 39.96 38.03 48.54
C LYS A 353 39.62 37.18 49.77
N VAL A 354 40.49 37.17 50.78
CA VAL A 354 40.23 36.47 52.05
C VAL A 354 39.21 37.25 52.88
N ALA A 355 39.33 38.58 52.94
CA ALA A 355 38.38 39.45 53.62
C ALA A 355 36.97 39.38 52.97
N ASP A 356 36.89 39.28 51.64
CA ASP A 356 35.62 39.09 50.91
C ASP A 356 34.90 37.77 51.28
N LYS A 357 35.63 36.74 51.73
CA LYS A 357 35.07 35.46 52.20
C LYS A 357 34.77 35.41 53.70
N ILE A 358 35.17 36.43 54.45
CA ILE A 358 35.02 36.49 55.91
C ILE A 358 34.28 37.78 56.26
N GLU A 359 32.99 37.68 56.64
CA GLU A 359 32.14 38.84 56.95
C GLU A 359 32.65 39.74 58.10
N SER A 360 33.64 39.31 58.90
CA SER A 360 34.35 40.18 59.85
C SER A 360 35.79 39.76 60.14
N LEU A 361 36.75 40.67 59.94
CA LEU A 361 38.15 40.53 60.33
C LEU A 361 38.42 41.39 61.57
N THR A 362 38.52 40.78 62.76
CA THR A 362 38.84 41.50 64.00
C THR A 362 40.36 41.59 64.19
N VAL A 363 40.94 42.75 63.87
CA VAL A 363 42.38 43.02 64.03
C VAL A 363 42.66 43.49 65.46
N TYR A 364 43.37 42.69 66.24
CA TYR A 364 43.87 43.09 67.57
C TYR A 364 45.26 43.70 67.44
N GLY A 365 45.33 45.03 67.49
CA GLY A 365 46.57 45.81 67.45
C GLY A 365 46.44 46.97 66.48
N GLY A 366 46.28 48.19 67.00
CA GLY A 366 46.03 49.39 66.22
C GLY A 366 47.05 49.68 65.10
N LEU A 367 46.73 50.69 64.28
CA LEU A 367 47.41 51.10 63.03
C LEU A 367 48.95 51.00 63.01
N GLU A 368 49.62 51.19 64.14
CA GLU A 368 51.08 51.10 64.26
C GLU A 368 51.64 49.67 64.12
N GLY A 369 50.86 48.65 64.50
CA GLY A 369 51.24 47.23 64.36
C GLY A 369 51.21 46.73 62.92
N LEU A 370 50.41 47.34 62.04
CA LEU A 370 50.29 47.01 60.62
C LEU A 370 51.50 47.48 59.79
N MET A 371 52.21 48.51 60.25
CA MET A 371 53.33 49.08 59.51
C MET A 371 54.65 48.35 59.75
N ASN A 372 54.83 47.68 60.90
CA ASN A 372 56.17 47.23 61.33
C ASN A 372 56.33 45.75 61.68
N ASN A 373 55.26 44.96 61.83
CA ASN A 373 55.42 43.55 62.22
C ASN A 373 54.98 42.56 61.14
N VAL A 374 55.94 41.75 60.72
CA VAL A 374 55.72 40.53 59.94
C VAL A 374 54.82 39.61 60.77
N VAL A 375 53.65 39.27 60.23
CA VAL A 375 52.64 38.43 60.88
C VAL A 375 53.26 37.06 61.19
N ASN A 376 53.46 36.77 62.47
CA ASN A 376 53.90 35.47 62.96
C ASN A 376 52.66 34.67 63.41
N LEU A 377 52.27 33.66 62.63
CA LEU A 377 51.15 32.76 62.94
C LEU A 377 51.61 31.73 63.98
N GLY A 378 51.40 32.03 65.26
CA GLY A 378 51.67 31.12 66.37
C GLY A 378 50.75 29.90 66.37
N GLN A 379 51.34 28.70 66.39
CA GLN A 379 50.66 27.43 66.66
C GLN A 379 50.04 27.45 68.07
N LYS A 380 48.75 27.11 68.17
CA LYS A 380 48.10 26.77 69.44
C LYS A 380 48.57 25.40 69.90
N GLN A 381 49.33 25.36 70.99
CA GLN A 381 49.45 24.20 71.88
C GLN A 381 48.72 24.47 73.20
N GLY A 382 48.20 23.38 73.78
CA GLY A 382 47.60 23.29 75.12
C GLY A 382 46.15 22.82 75.01
N GLY A 383 45.73 21.67 75.53
CA GLY A 383 46.26 20.88 76.65
C GLY A 383 45.06 20.53 77.56
N GLN A 384 45.00 19.28 78.00
CA GLN A 384 43.92 18.65 78.77
C GLN A 384 43.50 19.40 80.04
N HIS A 385 42.23 19.27 80.43
CA HIS A 385 41.85 18.93 81.81
C HIS A 385 40.57 18.09 81.84
N VAL A 386 40.70 16.98 82.59
CA VAL A 386 39.75 16.10 83.32
C VAL A 386 38.26 16.20 82.97
#